data_AF-A0A7V3L500-F1
#
_entry.id   AF-A0A7V3L500-F1
#
_cell.length_a   1.000
_cell.length_b   1.000
_cell.length_c   1.000
_cell.angle_alpha   90.00
_cell.angle_beta   90.00
_cell.angle_gamma   90.00
#
_symmetry.space_group_name_H-M   'P 1'
#
loop_
_entity.id
_entity.type
_entity.pdbx_description
1 polymer ?
#
loop_
_entity_poly.entity_id
_entity_poly.type
_entity_poly.pdbx_seq_one_letter_code
_entity_poly.pdbx_strand_id
1 'polypeptide(L)'
;MTTMHDPSLHWIQALEEQKEVLARLLATTSAIRDSLEVGEDVSELLESRDIDCKALKRAFERVDSLQFEIARGDGSELPKDIAERTNRLECEIKQLGQQIALVQSECENIMKTRLQLLANALKESAQRRLMESTYGPACSATDTPVFIDKHQ
;
A
#
# COMPACT_ATOMS: atom_id res chain seq x y z
N MET A 1 -5.83 -46.68 -15.51
CA MET A 1 -6.83 -45.63 -15.24
C MET A 1 -6.08 -44.33 -15.04
N THR A 2 -5.79 -43.63 -16.13
CA THR A 2 -5.17 -42.31 -16.14
C THR A 2 -6.25 -41.29 -15.84
N THR A 3 -6.16 -40.61 -14.71
CA THR A 3 -6.94 -39.41 -14.43
C THR A 3 -6.67 -38.42 -15.56
N MET A 4 -7.67 -38.16 -16.39
CA MET A 4 -7.64 -37.03 -17.31
C MET A 4 -7.50 -35.77 -16.46
N HIS A 5 -6.28 -35.23 -16.39
CA HIS A 5 -6.04 -33.91 -15.82
C HIS A 5 -6.60 -32.90 -16.80
N ASP A 6 -7.74 -32.30 -16.46
CA ASP A 6 -8.32 -31.22 -17.24
C ASP A 6 -7.52 -29.93 -16.96
N PRO A 7 -6.71 -29.43 -17.93
CA PRO A 7 -5.89 -28.24 -17.74
C PRO A 7 -6.73 -26.99 -17.46
N SER A 8 -8.02 -26.99 -17.85
CA SER A 8 -8.93 -25.87 -17.61
C SER A 8 -9.32 -25.70 -16.12
N LEU A 9 -9.38 -26.80 -15.35
CA LEU A 9 -9.62 -26.76 -13.91
C LEU A 9 -8.41 -26.20 -13.15
N HIS A 10 -7.20 -26.56 -13.58
CA HIS A 10 -5.95 -26.04 -13.00
C HIS A 10 -5.80 -24.54 -13.24
N TRP A 11 -6.22 -24.06 -14.43
CA TRP A 11 -6.26 -22.64 -14.75
C TRP A 11 -7.20 -21.84 -13.86
N ILE A 12 -8.46 -22.30 -13.72
CA ILE A 12 -9.43 -21.65 -12.82
C ILE A 12 -8.89 -21.60 -11.39
N GLN A 13 -8.30 -22.69 -10.90
CA GLN A 13 -7.75 -22.75 -9.56
C GLN A 13 -6.60 -21.75 -9.36
N ALA A 14 -5.74 -21.57 -10.36
CA ALA A 14 -4.66 -20.59 -10.30
C ALA A 14 -5.18 -19.14 -10.28
N LEU A 15 -6.23 -18.83 -11.06
CA LEU A 15 -6.89 -17.52 -11.01
C LEU A 15 -7.59 -17.27 -9.67
N GLU A 16 -8.21 -18.29 -9.07
CA GLU A 16 -8.81 -18.18 -7.74
C GLU A 16 -7.76 -17.92 -6.66
N GLU A 17 -6.62 -18.62 -6.71
CA GLU A 17 -5.47 -18.37 -5.82
C GLU A 17 -4.95 -16.94 -5.97
N GLN A 18 -4.78 -16.47 -7.21
CA GLN A 18 -4.35 -15.09 -7.49
C GLN A 18 -5.34 -14.06 -6.92
N LYS A 19 -6.64 -14.28 -7.11
CA LYS A 19 -7.70 -13.43 -6.54
C LYS A 19 -7.64 -13.41 -5.01
N GLU A 20 -7.46 -14.56 -4.37
CA GLU A 20 -7.38 -14.66 -2.91
C GLU A 20 -6.16 -13.90 -2.37
N VAL A 21 -5.01 -14.04 -3.02
CA VAL A 21 -3.81 -13.29 -2.64
C VAL A 21 -4.00 -11.79 -2.82
N LEU A 22 -4.63 -11.34 -3.91
CA LEU A 22 -4.95 -9.92 -4.11
C LEU A 22 -5.93 -9.39 -3.05
N ALA A 23 -6.94 -10.18 -2.67
CA ALA A 23 -7.87 -9.79 -1.62
C ALA A 23 -7.16 -9.62 -0.26
N ARG A 24 -6.22 -10.52 0.08
CA ARG A 24 -5.37 -10.37 1.27
C ARG A 24 -4.48 -9.14 1.20
N LEU A 25 -3.83 -8.91 0.06
CA LEU A 25 -2.98 -7.73 -0.16
C LEU A 25 -3.76 -6.42 -0.04
N LEU A 26 -5.00 -6.39 -0.51
CA LEU A 26 -5.90 -5.23 -0.34
C LEU A 26 -6.24 -5.02 1.14
N ALA A 27 -6.55 -6.09 1.88
CA ALA A 27 -6.85 -6.00 3.30
C ALA A 27 -5.65 -5.48 4.11
N THR A 28 -4.45 -6.01 3.87
CA THR A 28 -3.22 -5.53 4.53
C THR A 28 -2.88 -4.09 4.14
N THR A 29 -3.04 -3.71 2.87
CA THR A 29 -2.81 -2.33 2.41
C THR A 29 -3.83 -1.34 3.01
N SER A 30 -5.09 -1.76 3.18
CA SER A 30 -6.13 -0.97 3.85
C SER A 30 -5.83 -0.80 5.34
N ALA A 31 -5.39 -1.86 6.02
CA ALA A 31 -4.98 -1.78 7.42
C ALA A 31 -3.80 -0.81 7.62
N ILE A 32 -2.82 -0.81 6.70
CA ILE A 32 -1.72 0.15 6.72
C ILE A 32 -2.25 1.58 6.61
N ARG A 33 -3.17 1.85 5.67
CA ARG A 33 -3.78 3.18 5.54
C ARG A 33 -4.41 3.61 6.84
N ASP A 34 -5.24 2.76 7.44
CA ASP A 34 -5.99 3.10 8.64
C ASP A 34 -5.04 3.40 9.83
N SER A 35 -3.99 2.58 10.04
CA SER A 35 -2.94 2.86 11.03
C SER A 35 -2.13 4.13 10.72
N LEU A 36 -1.85 4.38 9.43
CA LEU A 36 -1.21 5.62 8.99
C LEU A 36 -2.10 6.85 9.22
N GLU A 37 -3.43 6.76 9.23
CA GLU A 37 -4.27 7.91 9.55
C GLU A 37 -4.18 8.27 11.04
N VAL A 38 -4.20 7.28 11.91
CA VAL A 38 -4.19 7.47 13.37
C VAL A 38 -2.79 7.70 13.97
N GLY A 39 -1.71 7.45 13.22
CA GLY A 39 -0.35 7.71 13.73
C GLY A 39 0.33 6.52 14.39
N GLU A 40 -0.16 5.32 14.14
CA GLU A 40 0.38 4.09 14.70
C GLU A 40 1.57 3.57 13.89
N ASP A 41 2.37 2.72 14.54
CA ASP A 41 3.44 1.98 13.88
C ASP A 41 2.85 0.96 12.91
N VAL A 42 3.40 0.92 11.69
CA VAL A 42 2.96 0.03 10.60
C VAL A 42 4.01 -1.00 10.22
N SER A 43 5.10 -1.12 10.99
CA SER A 43 6.24 -1.99 10.67
C SER A 43 5.81 -3.46 10.46
N GLU A 44 5.01 -4.01 11.37
CA GLU A 44 4.50 -5.39 11.25
C GLU A 44 3.57 -5.57 10.03
N LEU A 45 2.74 -4.57 9.74
CA LEU A 45 1.85 -4.60 8.58
C LEU A 45 2.62 -4.53 7.27
N LEU A 46 3.74 -3.79 7.23
CA LEU A 46 4.64 -3.74 6.07
C LEU A 46 5.34 -5.07 5.84
N GLU A 47 5.76 -5.77 6.89
CA GLU A 47 6.31 -7.12 6.79
C GLU A 47 5.28 -8.12 6.26
N SER A 48 4.06 -8.07 6.80
CA SER A 48 2.93 -8.88 6.31
C SER A 48 2.65 -8.61 4.82
N ARG A 49 2.65 -7.33 4.44
CA ARG A 49 2.46 -6.92 3.04
C ARG A 49 3.57 -7.43 2.12
N ASP A 50 4.82 -7.48 2.56
CA ASP A 50 5.93 -8.05 1.78
C ASP A 50 5.75 -9.55 1.56
N ILE A 51 5.24 -10.28 2.56
CA ILE A 51 4.87 -11.69 2.42
C ILE A 51 3.76 -11.86 1.38
N ASP A 52 2.73 -11.03 1.43
CA ASP A 52 1.63 -11.04 0.46
C ASP A 52 2.13 -10.73 -0.96
N CYS A 53 3.03 -9.74 -1.12
CA CYS A 53 3.65 -9.43 -2.42
C CYS A 53 4.44 -10.61 -2.99
N LYS A 54 5.18 -11.35 -2.16
CA LYS A 54 5.90 -12.55 -2.59
C LYS A 54 4.94 -13.68 -2.97
N ALA A 55 3.85 -13.86 -2.22
CA ALA A 55 2.81 -14.81 -2.56
C ALA A 55 2.14 -14.45 -3.90
N LEU A 56 1.90 -13.15 -4.13
CA LEU A 56 1.29 -12.65 -5.35
C LEU A 56 2.16 -12.95 -6.56
N LYS A 57 3.46 -12.67 -6.45
CA LYS A 57 4.43 -12.99 -7.51
C LYS A 57 4.38 -14.47 -7.90
N ARG A 58 4.36 -15.39 -6.91
CA ARG A 58 4.27 -16.83 -7.17
C ARG A 58 2.95 -17.22 -7.84
N ALA A 59 1.83 -16.60 -7.43
CA ALA A 59 0.53 -16.84 -8.04
C ALA A 59 0.51 -16.41 -9.52
N PHE A 60 1.08 -15.24 -9.84
CA PHE A 60 1.23 -14.80 -11.24
C PHE A 60 2.14 -15.72 -12.06
N GLU A 61 3.30 -16.14 -11.52
CA GLU A 61 4.19 -17.08 -12.21
C GLU A 61 3.51 -18.42 -12.52
N ARG A 62 2.63 -18.89 -11.63
CA ARG A 62 1.83 -20.10 -11.83
C ARG A 62 0.80 -19.93 -12.95
N VAL A 63 0.10 -18.80 -12.98
CA VAL A 63 -0.85 -18.45 -14.05
C VAL A 63 -0.10 -18.38 -15.39
N ASP A 64 0.99 -17.62 -15.48
CA ASP A 64 1.77 -17.49 -16.73
C ASP A 64 2.25 -18.86 -17.28
N SER A 65 2.66 -19.76 -16.37
CA SER A 65 3.09 -21.12 -16.72
C SER A 65 1.94 -21.95 -17.32
N LEU A 66 0.75 -21.88 -16.72
CA LEU A 66 -0.44 -22.59 -17.20
C LEU A 66 -0.99 -21.99 -18.50
N GLN A 67 -0.92 -20.67 -18.67
CA GLN A 67 -1.32 -20.00 -19.91
C GLN A 67 -0.46 -20.47 -21.09
N PHE A 68 0.84 -20.63 -20.87
CA PHE A 68 1.77 -21.15 -21.86
C PHE A 68 1.49 -22.61 -22.24
N GLU A 69 1.12 -23.44 -21.26
CA GLU A 69 0.74 -24.84 -21.50
C GLU A 69 -0.56 -24.96 -22.30
N ILE A 70 -1.58 -24.14 -21.99
CA ILE A 70 -2.85 -24.11 -22.72
C ILE A 70 -2.64 -23.62 -24.16
N ALA A 71 -1.82 -22.57 -24.37
CA ALA A 71 -1.52 -22.05 -25.71
C ALA A 71 -0.76 -23.05 -26.60
N ARG A 72 -0.02 -24.01 -26.01
CA ARG A 72 0.67 -25.10 -26.73
C ARG A 72 -0.20 -26.35 -26.92
N GLY A 73 -1.27 -26.49 -26.13
CA GLY A 73 -1.96 -27.76 -25.88
C GLY A 73 -2.97 -28.17 -26.95
N ASP A 74 -3.95 -27.33 -27.28
CA ASP A 74 -4.92 -27.66 -28.32
C ASP A 74 -5.78 -26.43 -28.64
N GLY A 75 -6.08 -26.21 -29.92
CA GLY A 75 -6.96 -25.12 -30.39
C GLY A 75 -8.45 -25.37 -30.09
N SER A 76 -8.76 -26.19 -29.08
CA SER A 76 -10.13 -26.49 -28.66
C SER A 76 -10.69 -25.32 -27.87
N GLU A 77 -11.80 -24.76 -28.33
CA GLU A 77 -12.56 -23.75 -27.60
C GLU A 77 -12.89 -24.26 -26.18
N LEU A 78 -12.51 -23.49 -25.15
CA LEU A 78 -12.91 -23.77 -23.78
C LEU A 78 -14.44 -23.88 -23.70
N PRO A 79 -14.99 -24.85 -22.94
CA PRO A 79 -16.41 -24.89 -22.67
C PRO A 79 -16.93 -23.53 -22.20
N LYS A 80 -18.08 -23.10 -22.72
CA LYS A 80 -18.64 -21.76 -22.48
C LYS A 80 -18.68 -21.38 -20.99
N ASP A 81 -19.08 -22.31 -20.13
CA ASP A 81 -19.15 -22.09 -18.67
C ASP A 81 -17.79 -21.79 -18.04
N ILE A 82 -16.72 -22.43 -18.55
CA ILE A 82 -15.35 -22.24 -18.10
C ILE A 82 -14.81 -20.90 -18.58
N ALA A 83 -15.10 -20.53 -19.83
CA ALA A 83 -14.75 -19.22 -20.39
C ALA A 83 -15.44 -18.09 -19.62
N GLU A 84 -16.73 -18.21 -19.31
CA GLU A 84 -17.47 -17.23 -18.51
C GLU A 84 -16.91 -17.08 -17.09
N ARG A 85 -16.58 -18.19 -16.42
CA ARG A 85 -15.97 -18.15 -15.08
C ARG A 85 -14.58 -17.51 -15.11
N THR A 86 -13.77 -17.86 -16.10
CA THR A 86 -12.43 -17.29 -16.30
C THR A 86 -12.51 -15.77 -16.49
N ASN A 87 -13.35 -15.31 -17.42
CA ASN A 87 -13.56 -13.88 -17.68
C ASN A 87 -14.02 -13.13 -16.43
N ARG A 88 -14.90 -13.74 -15.62
CA ARG A 88 -15.35 -13.15 -14.35
C ARG A 88 -14.18 -13.00 -13.37
N LEU A 89 -13.37 -14.04 -13.18
CA LEU A 89 -12.23 -14.00 -12.27
C LEU A 89 -11.20 -12.96 -12.72
N GLU A 90 -10.89 -12.89 -14.02
CA GLU A 90 -9.98 -11.87 -14.57
C GLU A 90 -10.50 -10.44 -14.32
N CYS A 91 -11.80 -10.22 -14.49
CA CYS A 91 -12.43 -8.94 -14.19
C CYS A 91 -12.31 -8.58 -12.69
N GLU A 92 -12.58 -9.53 -11.80
CA GLU A 92 -12.46 -9.34 -10.35
C GLU A 92 -11.00 -9.08 -9.93
N ILE A 93 -10.04 -9.81 -10.48
CA ILE A 93 -8.59 -9.61 -10.28
C ILE A 93 -8.18 -8.20 -10.71
N LYS A 94 -8.64 -7.74 -11.88
CA LYS A 94 -8.35 -6.40 -12.39
C LYS A 94 -8.94 -5.32 -11.46
N GLN A 95 -10.16 -5.50 -10.98
CA GLN A 95 -10.79 -4.58 -10.03
C GLN A 95 -10.02 -4.52 -8.70
N LEU A 96 -9.60 -5.67 -8.16
CA LEU A 96 -8.78 -5.71 -6.95
C LEU A 96 -7.44 -5.00 -7.14
N GLY A 97 -6.78 -5.20 -8.29
CA GLY A 97 -5.53 -4.50 -8.62
C GLY A 97 -5.70 -2.98 -8.65
N GLN A 98 -6.81 -2.48 -9.21
CA GLN A 98 -7.14 -1.05 -9.21
C GLN A 98 -7.40 -0.51 -7.80
N GLN A 99 -8.12 -1.26 -6.97
CA GLN A 99 -8.38 -0.87 -5.57
C GLN A 99 -7.08 -0.80 -4.75
N ILE A 100 -6.20 -1.80 -4.89
CA ILE A 100 -4.89 -1.80 -4.22
C ILE A 100 -4.07 -0.58 -4.64
N ALA A 101 -4.02 -0.27 -5.93
CA ALA A 101 -3.30 0.90 -6.43
C ALA A 101 -3.85 2.22 -5.86
N LEU A 102 -5.17 2.33 -5.72
CA LEU A 102 -5.82 3.49 -5.11
C LEU A 102 -5.44 3.65 -3.64
N VAL A 103 -5.60 2.60 -2.83
CA VAL A 103 -5.25 2.64 -1.39
C VAL A 103 -3.75 2.86 -1.19
N GLN A 104 -2.90 2.28 -2.04
CA GLN A 104 -1.46 2.52 -2.00
C GLN A 104 -1.13 4.01 -2.21
N SER A 105 -1.79 4.66 -3.17
CA SER A 105 -1.65 6.10 -3.41
C SER A 105 -2.10 6.94 -2.20
N GLU A 106 -3.19 6.53 -1.52
CA GLU A 106 -3.65 7.17 -0.28
C GLU A 106 -2.58 7.08 0.82
N CYS A 107 -2.02 5.88 1.06
CA CYS A 107 -0.91 5.68 2.01
C CYS A 107 0.29 6.58 1.70
N GLU A 108 0.70 6.67 0.44
CA GLU A 108 1.83 7.50 0.01
C GLU A 108 1.57 8.99 0.25
N ASN A 109 0.35 9.46 -0.01
CA ASN A 109 -0.05 10.83 0.25
C ASN A 109 -0.04 11.18 1.75
N ILE A 110 -0.52 10.26 2.61
CA ILE A 110 -0.47 10.44 4.07
C ILE A 110 0.98 10.54 4.54
N MET A 111 1.84 9.60 4.13
CA MET A 111 3.26 9.59 4.49
C MET A 111 3.97 10.86 4.01
N LYS A 112 3.75 11.27 2.76
CA LYS A 112 4.34 12.49 2.19
C LYS A 112 3.92 13.74 2.98
N THR A 113 2.64 13.85 3.32
CA THR A 113 2.12 14.97 4.11
C THR A 113 2.77 15.02 5.49
N ARG A 114 2.89 13.87 6.16
CA ARG A 114 3.54 13.78 7.48
C ARG A 114 5.03 14.12 7.43
N LEU A 115 5.75 13.63 6.43
CA LEU A 115 7.16 13.98 6.22
C LEU A 115 7.34 15.49 6.00
N GLN A 116 6.44 16.12 5.25
CA GLN A 116 6.47 17.57 5.04
C GLN A 116 6.23 18.34 6.34
N LEU A 117 5.26 17.91 7.16
CA LEU A 117 5.00 18.51 8.47
C LEU A 117 6.20 18.37 9.41
N LEU A 118 6.81 17.19 9.47
CA LEU A 118 8.01 16.95 10.27
C LEU A 118 9.19 17.80 9.80
N ALA A 119 9.40 17.90 8.48
CA ALA A 119 10.46 18.74 7.91
C ALA A 119 10.27 20.22 8.27
N ASN A 120 9.03 20.72 8.24
CA ASN A 120 8.72 22.09 8.64
C ASN A 120 8.94 22.31 10.13
N ALA A 121 8.45 21.40 10.99
CA ALA A 121 8.65 21.46 12.43
C ALA A 121 10.13 21.44 12.83
N LEU A 122 10.96 20.66 12.12
CA LEU A 122 12.42 20.65 12.32
C LEU A 122 13.06 21.98 11.94
N LYS A 123 12.65 22.60 10.83
CA LYS A 123 13.13 23.93 10.42
C LYS A 123 12.74 25.00 11.44
N GLU A 124 11.49 25.01 11.89
CA GLU A 124 11.00 25.94 12.92
C GLU A 124 11.75 25.75 14.25
N SER A 125 11.99 24.50 14.64
CA SER A 125 12.80 24.16 15.83
C SER A 125 14.25 24.66 15.71
N ALA A 126 14.87 24.49 14.55
CA ALA A 126 16.23 25.00 14.31
C ALA A 126 16.27 26.54 14.34
N GLN A 127 15.28 27.19 13.71
CA GLN A 127 15.15 28.64 13.73
C GLN A 127 14.92 29.19 15.13
N ARG A 128 14.08 28.53 15.94
CA ARG A 128 13.84 28.91 17.34
C ARG A 128 15.12 28.82 18.16
N ARG A 129 15.88 27.72 18.05
CA ARG A 129 17.18 27.55 18.72
C ARG A 129 18.19 28.62 18.30
N LEU A 130 18.21 28.98 17.01
CA LEU A 130 19.04 30.08 16.52
C LEU A 130 18.63 31.42 17.14
N MET A 131 17.33 31.74 17.18
CA MET A 131 16.83 32.95 17.82
C MET A 131 17.13 32.98 19.32
N GLU A 132 16.92 31.88 20.03
CA GLU A 132 17.26 31.75 21.46
C GLU A 132 18.76 31.95 21.71
N SER A 133 19.63 31.45 20.82
CA SER A 133 21.08 31.67 20.94
C SER A 133 21.50 33.11 20.64
N THR A 134 20.78 33.80 19.76
CA THR A 134 21.14 35.15 19.29
C THR A 134 20.57 36.24 20.20
N TYR A 135 19.35 36.04 20.70
CA TYR A 135 18.58 37.03 21.45
C TYR A 135 18.31 36.63 22.90
N GLY A 136 18.74 35.44 23.33
CA GLY A 136 18.37 34.85 24.62
C GLY A 136 17.01 34.16 24.56
N PRO A 137 16.63 33.39 25.60
CA PRO A 137 15.30 32.78 25.68
C PRO A 137 14.24 33.89 25.59
N ALA A 138 13.19 33.65 24.79
CA ALA A 138 12.03 34.55 24.79
C ALA A 138 11.58 34.71 26.24
N CYS A 139 11.63 35.93 26.77
CA CYS A 139 11.23 36.23 28.14
C CYS A 139 9.90 35.54 28.41
N SER A 140 9.84 34.73 29.47
CA SER A 140 8.59 34.13 29.93
C SER A 140 7.51 35.21 29.96
N ALA A 141 6.29 34.89 29.51
CA ALA A 141 5.16 35.81 29.34
C ALA A 141 4.74 36.61 30.61
N THR A 142 5.51 36.52 31.70
CA THR A 142 5.42 37.31 32.93
C THR A 142 6.41 38.48 33.01
N ASP A 143 7.43 38.54 32.16
CA ASP A 143 8.40 39.66 32.11
C ASP A 143 8.18 40.50 30.85
N THR A 144 7.10 41.28 30.86
CA THR A 144 6.90 42.36 29.90
C THR A 144 7.95 43.45 30.21
N PRO A 145 8.85 43.81 29.29
CA PRO A 145 9.83 44.85 29.55
C PRO A 145 9.13 46.20 29.70
N VAL A 146 9.15 46.74 30.92
CA VAL A 146 8.73 48.12 31.18
C VAL A 146 9.83 49.04 30.67
N PHE A 147 9.56 49.74 29.58
CA PHE A 147 10.40 50.85 29.14
C PHE A 147 10.27 51.98 30.17
N ILE A 148 11.27 52.17 31.03
CA ILE A 148 11.39 53.37 31.87
C ILE A 148 11.92 54.47 30.96
N ASP A 149 11.01 55.33 30.50
CA ASP A 149 11.35 56.54 29.78
C ASP A 149 12.06 57.51 30.75
N LYS A 150 13.37 57.69 30.57
CA LYS A 150 14.17 58.66 31.33
C LYS A 150 14.25 59.95 30.53
N HIS A 151 13.16 60.72 30.52
CA HIS A 151 13.22 62.12 30.16
C HIS A 151 13.40 62.97 31.44
N GLN A 152 14.62 63.47 31.61
CA GLN A 152 14.94 64.67 32.41
C GLN A 152 14.71 65.92 31.55
#